data_AF-A0A7V3HVG5-F1
#
_entry.id   AF-A0A7V3HVG5-F1
#
_cell.length_a   1.000
_cell.length_b   1.000
_cell.length_c   1.000
_cell.angle_alpha   90.00
_cell.angle_beta   90.00
_cell.angle_gamma   90.00
#
_symmetry.space_group_name_H-M   'P 1'
#
loop_
_entity.id
_entity.type
_entity.pdbx_description
1 polymer ?
#
loop_
_entity_poly.entity_id
_entity_poly.type
_entity_poly.pdbx_seq_one_letter_code
_entity_poly.pdbx_strand_id
1 'polypeptide(L)'
;MGIEIERKFLIDTNKLPPLQNGYTIKQGYIKTADYTTVRVSIRDKEAFITIKGKSVGACRLEFEYPTPLQDSHDILDNLCQTSVIEKTRYLVHHDGHLWEIDVFEGSNKGLLVSYLTQIFIKQKCK
;
A
#
# COMPACT_ATOMS: atom_id res chain seq x y z
N MET A 1 1.35 -11.88 18.20
CA MET A 1 0.22 -11.09 17.69
C MET A 1 0.52 -9.64 18.01
N GLY A 2 1.02 -8.87 17.03
CA GLY A 2 1.49 -7.50 17.24
C GLY A 2 0.39 -6.49 16.93
N ILE A 3 0.30 -5.42 17.71
CA ILE A 3 -0.57 -4.28 17.41
C ILE A 3 0.26 -3.34 16.51
N GLU A 4 -0.10 -3.24 15.23
CA GLU A 4 0.48 -2.23 14.32
C GLU A 4 -0.26 -0.90 14.51
N ILE A 5 0.48 0.18 14.74
CA ILE A 5 -0.08 1.53 14.81
C ILE A 5 0.25 2.23 13.48
N GLU A 6 -0.79 2.48 12.68
CA GLU A 6 -0.68 3.23 11.42
C GLU A 6 -1.01 4.71 11.67
N ARG A 7 -0.10 5.62 11.30
CA ARG A 7 -0.34 7.07 11.36
C ARG A 7 -0.04 7.72 10.02
N LYS A 8 -0.75 8.80 9.70
CA LYS A 8 -0.65 9.43 8.39
C LYS A 8 -0.36 10.92 8.46
N PHE A 9 0.60 11.40 7.68
CA PHE A 9 1.18 12.77 7.78
C PHE A 9 1.47 13.36 6.41
N LEU A 10 1.39 14.67 6.26
CA LEU A 10 1.76 15.36 5.02
C LEU A 10 3.29 15.56 4.95
N ILE A 11 3.89 15.28 3.78
CA ILE A 11 5.33 15.53 3.53
C ILE A 11 5.49 16.85 2.78
N ASP A 12 6.47 17.63 3.23
CA ASP A 12 7.10 18.67 2.43
C ASP A 12 8.19 18.04 1.57
N THR A 13 7.99 17.99 0.25
CA THR A 13 8.90 17.31 -0.69
C THR A 13 10.29 17.94 -0.71
N ASN A 14 10.42 19.21 -0.32
CA ASN A 14 11.72 19.89 -0.25
C ASN A 14 12.60 19.39 0.90
N LYS A 15 11.99 18.72 1.89
CA LYS A 15 12.67 18.16 3.05
C LYS A 15 12.94 16.66 2.91
N LEU A 16 12.59 16.08 1.77
CA LEU A 16 12.84 14.67 1.52
C LEU A 16 14.35 14.42 1.30
N PRO A 17 14.92 13.41 1.97
CA PRO A 17 16.24 12.94 1.58
C PRO A 17 16.17 12.29 0.18
N PRO A 18 17.32 12.08 -0.49
CA PRO A 18 17.38 11.28 -1.70
C PRO A 18 16.74 9.91 -1.48
N LEU A 19 15.70 9.62 -2.26
CA LEU A 19 14.99 8.34 -2.20
C LEU A 19 15.75 7.31 -3.03
N GLN A 20 16.22 6.24 -2.38
CA GLN A 20 17.01 5.18 -3.02
C GLN A 20 16.40 3.81 -2.72
N ASN A 21 16.62 2.84 -3.60
CA ASN A 21 16.20 1.44 -3.43
C ASN A 21 14.68 1.29 -3.17
N GLY A 22 13.87 2.09 -3.87
CA GLY A 22 12.42 1.91 -3.86
C GLY A 22 12.03 0.64 -4.59
N TYR A 23 10.91 0.04 -4.18
CA TYR A 23 10.31 -1.11 -4.86
C TYR A 23 8.94 -0.77 -5.39
N THR A 24 8.59 -1.38 -6.52
CA THR A 24 7.33 -1.12 -7.21
C THR A 24 6.20 -1.89 -6.55
N ILE A 25 5.03 -1.26 -6.46
CA ILE A 25 3.81 -1.86 -5.97
C ILE A 25 2.70 -1.55 -6.97
N LYS A 26 2.11 -2.61 -7.52
CA LYS A 26 0.88 -2.54 -8.31
C LYS A 26 -0.22 -3.25 -7.56
N GLN A 27 -1.34 -2.58 -7.30
CA GLN A 27 -2.42 -3.14 -6.51
C GLN A 27 -3.80 -2.76 -7.02
N GLY A 28 -4.75 -3.67 -6.87
CA GLY A 28 -6.14 -3.49 -7.27
C GLY A 28 -7.07 -4.09 -6.23
N TYR A 29 -8.35 -3.75 -6.34
CA TYR A 29 -9.38 -4.20 -5.42
C TYR A 29 -10.49 -4.89 -6.19
N ILE A 30 -10.85 -6.09 -5.72
CA ILE A 30 -12.01 -6.81 -6.21
C ILE A 30 -13.21 -6.32 -5.40
N LYS A 31 -14.27 -5.92 -6.11
CA LYS A 31 -15.51 -5.46 -5.49
C LYS A 31 -16.21 -6.63 -4.80
N THR A 32 -16.52 -6.46 -3.52
CA THR A 32 -17.34 -7.40 -2.74
C THR A 32 -18.67 -6.75 -2.37
N ALA A 33 -19.69 -7.56 -2.09
CA ALA A 33 -21.03 -7.07 -1.74
C ALA A 33 -21.10 -6.41 -0.35
N ASP A 34 -20.24 -6.86 0.58
CA ASP A 34 -20.23 -6.42 1.97
C ASP A 34 -19.01 -5.54 2.30
N TYR A 35 -18.81 -5.23 3.59
CA TYR A 35 -17.65 -4.53 4.15
C TYR A 35 -16.32 -5.31 4.08
N THR A 36 -16.29 -6.41 3.33
CA THR A 36 -15.05 -7.13 3.03
C THR A 36 -14.28 -6.35 1.96
N THR A 37 -12.98 -6.54 1.87
CA THR A 37 -12.19 -5.99 0.79
C THR A 37 -11.15 -7.03 0.40
N VAL A 38 -11.14 -7.42 -0.87
CA VAL A 38 -10.10 -8.27 -1.42
C VAL A 38 -9.17 -7.38 -2.23
N ARG A 39 -7.92 -7.30 -1.79
CA ARG A 39 -6.87 -6.56 -2.47
C ARG A 39 -5.88 -7.54 -3.07
N VAL A 40 -5.56 -7.36 -4.34
CA VAL A 40 -4.44 -8.05 -4.98
C VAL A 40 -3.31 -7.04 -5.10
N SER A 41 -2.10 -7.45 -4.71
CA SER A 41 -0.92 -6.59 -4.81
C SER A 41 0.29 -7.37 -5.29
N ILE A 42 1.01 -6.80 -6.25
CA ILE A 42 2.32 -7.23 -6.72
C ILE A 42 3.34 -6.24 -6.17
N ARG A 43 4.37 -6.74 -5.49
CA ARG A 43 5.49 -6.00 -4.88
C ARG A 43 6.76 -6.49 -5.55
N ASP A 44 7.28 -5.73 -6.52
CA ASP A 44 8.30 -6.18 -7.48
C ASP A 44 7.99 -7.54 -8.11
N LYS A 45 8.55 -8.63 -7.56
CA LYS A 45 8.44 -10.00 -8.10
C LYS A 45 7.59 -10.93 -7.24
N GLU A 46 7.05 -10.42 -6.14
CA GLU A 46 6.20 -11.17 -5.22
C GLU A 46 4.76 -10.68 -5.32
N ALA A 47 3.80 -11.58 -5.17
CA ALA A 47 2.40 -11.23 -5.23
C ALA A 47 1.61 -11.80 -4.05
N PHE A 48 0.58 -11.06 -3.66
CA PHE A 48 -0.23 -11.37 -2.50
C PHE A 48 -1.69 -11.02 -2.74
N ILE A 49 -2.58 -11.85 -2.20
CA ILE A 49 -3.98 -11.51 -1.98
C ILE A 49 -4.18 -11.22 -0.49
N THR A 50 -4.71 -10.05 -0.20
CA THR A 50 -5.13 -9.64 1.15
C THR A 50 -6.65 -9.62 1.23
N ILE A 51 -7.23 -10.32 2.20
CA ILE A 51 -8.65 -10.27 2.54
C ILE A 51 -8.80 -9.48 3.84
N LYS A 52 -9.56 -8.39 3.81
CA LYS A 52 -9.83 -7.53 4.95
C LYS A 52 -11.31 -7.61 5.29
N GLY A 53 -11.63 -7.86 6.55
CA GLY A 53 -13.00 -7.82 7.05
C GLY A 53 -13.44 -6.40 7.41
N LYS A 54 -14.68 -6.29 7.90
CA LYS A 54 -15.26 -5.03 8.41
C LYS A 54 -14.41 -4.46 9.55
N SER A 55 -14.19 -3.15 9.54
CA SER A 55 -13.58 -2.45 10.66
C SER A 55 -14.53 -2.38 11.87
N VAL A 56 -14.00 -2.68 13.05
CA VAL A 56 -14.64 -2.49 14.36
C VAL A 56 -13.73 -1.57 15.18
N GLY A 57 -14.09 -0.28 15.26
CA GLY A 57 -13.21 0.75 15.81
C GLY A 57 -11.94 0.92 14.97
N ALA A 58 -10.77 0.82 15.61
CA ALA A 58 -9.46 0.89 14.96
C ALA A 58 -8.93 -0.48 14.47
N CYS A 59 -9.68 -1.57 14.68
CA CYS A 59 -9.26 -2.93 14.37
C CYS A 59 -10.07 -3.52 13.22
N ARG A 60 -9.47 -4.43 12.45
CA ARG A 60 -10.16 -5.28 11.48
C ARG A 60 -9.46 -6.62 11.35
N LEU A 61 -10.19 -7.66 10.95
CA LEU A 61 -9.58 -8.92 10.54
C LEU A 61 -8.87 -8.73 9.20
N GLU A 62 -7.67 -9.28 9.09
CA GLU A 62 -6.84 -9.20 7.89
C GLU A 62 -6.09 -10.50 7.69
N PHE A 63 -6.18 -11.07 6.49
CA PHE A 63 -5.48 -12.27 6.09
C PHE A 63 -4.71 -11.97 4.80
N GLU A 64 -3.44 -12.33 4.76
CA GLU A 64 -2.58 -12.13 3.59
C GLU A 64 -2.00 -13.48 3.17
N TYR A 65 -2.10 -13.80 1.89
CA TYR A 65 -1.62 -15.05 1.31
C TYR A 65 -0.73 -14.73 0.11
N PRO A 66 0.44 -15.40 -0.03
CA PRO A 66 1.21 -15.33 -1.26
C PRO A 66 0.43 -15.96 -2.41
N THR A 67 0.57 -15.41 -3.60
CA THR A 67 -0.05 -15.92 -4.83
C THR A 67 0.95 -15.97 -5.98
N PRO A 68 0.74 -16.85 -6.98
CA PRO A 68 1.55 -16.83 -8.19
C PRO A 68 1.50 -15.45 -8.86
N LEU A 69 2.64 -15.02 -9.39
CA LEU A 69 2.79 -13.70 -10.00
C LEU A 69 1.88 -13.55 -11.23
N GLN A 70 1.84 -14.58 -12.08
CA GLN A 70 1.01 -14.57 -13.30
C GLN A 70 -0.48 -14.45 -12.97
N ASP A 71 -0.99 -15.29 -12.05
CA ASP A 71 -2.39 -15.23 -11.61
C ASP A 71 -2.74 -13.84 -11.07
N SER A 72 -1.81 -13.20 -10.35
CA SER A 72 -2.04 -11.89 -9.78
C SER A 72 -2.09 -10.79 -10.85
N HIS A 73 -1.30 -10.90 -11.92
CA HIS A 73 -1.42 -10.03 -13.09
C HIS A 73 -2.78 -10.21 -13.76
N ASP A 74 -3.18 -11.46 -14.02
CA ASP A 74 -4.45 -11.77 -14.67
C ASP A 74 -5.64 -11.25 -13.85
N ILE A 75 -5.59 -11.36 -12.53
CA ILE A 75 -6.61 -10.81 -11.62
C ILE A 75 -6.65 -9.29 -11.68
N LEU A 76 -5.50 -8.62 -11.67
CA LEU A 76 -5.42 -7.15 -11.74
C LEU A 76 -5.99 -6.62 -13.05
N ASP A 77 -5.70 -7.29 -14.17
CA ASP A 77 -6.09 -6.82 -15.50
C ASP A 77 -7.56 -7.13 -15.83
N ASN A 78 -8.12 -8.22 -15.29
CA ASN A 78 -9.45 -8.69 -15.69
C ASN A 78 -10.53 -8.56 -14.60
N LEU A 79 -10.17 -8.59 -13.31
CA LEU A 79 -11.15 -8.67 -12.22
C LEU A 79 -11.20 -7.42 -11.34
N CYS A 80 -10.20 -6.55 -11.42
CA CYS A 80 -10.18 -5.29 -10.70
C CYS A 80 -10.90 -4.20 -11.52
N GLN A 81 -12.15 -3.90 -11.14
CA GLN A 81 -13.00 -2.92 -11.85
C GLN A 81 -12.68 -1.45 -11.52
N THR A 82 -11.87 -1.22 -10.49
CA THR A 82 -11.43 0.14 -10.08
C THR A 82 -10.01 0.40 -10.57
N SER A 83 -9.66 1.67 -10.73
CA SER A 83 -8.32 2.10 -11.17
C SER A 83 -7.23 1.39 -10.36
N VAL A 84 -6.43 0.60 -11.05
CA VAL A 84 -5.25 -0.04 -10.47
C VAL A 84 -4.31 1.05 -9.95
N ILE A 85 -3.86 0.88 -8.72
CA ILE A 85 -2.96 1.80 -8.05
C ILE A 85 -1.54 1.31 -8.27
N GLU A 86 -0.73 2.13 -8.93
CA GLU A 86 0.69 1.89 -9.14
C GLU A 86 1.49 2.93 -8.34
N LYS A 87 2.53 2.47 -7.64
CA LYS A 87 3.42 3.34 -6.85
C LYS A 87 4.79 2.70 -6.65
N THR A 88 5.79 3.54 -6.41
CA THR A 88 7.09 3.11 -5.90
C THR A 88 7.16 3.45 -4.41
N ARG A 89 7.47 2.46 -3.57
CA ARG A 89 7.63 2.62 -2.12
C ARG A 89 9.10 2.67 -1.73
N TYR A 90 9.47 3.70 -0.98
CA TYR A 90 10.80 3.88 -0.42
C TYR A 90 10.78 3.69 1.10
N LEU A 91 11.84 3.10 1.62
CA LEU A 91 12.05 2.87 3.05
C LEU A 91 13.14 3.80 3.55
N VAL A 92 12.80 4.69 4.49
CA VAL A 92 13.73 5.70 5.02
C VAL A 92 13.83 5.57 6.53
N HIS A 93 15.04 5.39 7.06
CA HIS A 93 15.28 5.49 8.50
C HIS A 93 15.48 6.95 8.90
N HIS A 94 14.66 7.45 9.81
CA HIS A 94 14.76 8.81 10.34
C HIS A 94 14.22 8.87 11.77
N ASP A 95 14.98 9.52 12.66
CA ASP A 95 14.65 9.71 14.08
C ASP A 95 14.26 8.41 14.82
N GLY A 96 15.05 7.35 14.61
CA GLY A 96 14.80 6.03 15.23
C GLY A 96 13.58 5.28 14.67
N HIS A 97 12.93 5.78 13.63
CA HIS A 97 11.77 5.18 12.99
C HIS A 97 12.05 4.78 11.53
N LEU A 98 11.37 3.74 11.08
CA LEU A 98 11.32 3.35 9.67
C LEU A 98 10.07 3.98 9.02
N TRP A 99 10.29 4.78 7.98
CA TRP A 99 9.27 5.50 7.24
C TRP A 99 9.04 4.83 5.89
N GLU A 100 7.77 4.63 5.53
CA GLU A 100 7.37 4.16 4.20
C GLU A 100 6.85 5.35 3.39
N ILE A 101 7.53 5.69 2.29
CA ILE A 101 7.18 6.82 1.42
C ILE A 101 6.69 6.27 0.08
N ASP A 102 5.44 6.55 -0.26
CA ASP A 102 4.82 6.10 -1.51
C ASP A 102 4.79 7.21 -2.56
N VAL A 103 5.34 6.92 -3.75
CA VAL A 103 5.30 7.81 -4.92
C VAL A 103 4.37 7.18 -5.97
N PHE A 104 3.21 7.79 -6.27
CA PHE A 104 2.21 7.17 -7.15
C PHE A 104 2.45 7.48 -8.64
N GLU A 105 2.03 6.54 -9.49
CA GLU A 105 2.21 6.53 -10.94
C GLU A 105 0.86 6.37 -11.68
N GLY A 106 0.90 6.35 -13.02
CA GLY A 106 -0.29 6.13 -13.88
C GLY A 106 -1.36 7.22 -13.79
N SER A 107 -2.63 6.83 -13.64
CA SER A 107 -3.74 7.77 -13.41
C SER A 107 -3.59 8.56 -12.11
N ASN A 108 -2.71 8.10 -11.22
CA ASN A 108 -2.32 8.78 -9.99
C ASN A 108 -0.93 9.43 -10.14
N LYS A 109 -0.38 9.55 -11.35
CA LYS A 109 0.89 10.25 -11.60
C LYS A 109 0.68 11.73 -11.31
N GLY A 110 1.57 12.31 -10.51
CA GLY A 110 1.36 13.66 -9.99
C GLY A 110 0.53 13.70 -8.70
N LEU A 111 -0.10 12.58 -8.28
CA LEU A 111 -0.09 12.22 -6.86
C LEU A 111 1.33 11.75 -6.48
N LEU A 112 2.31 12.64 -6.66
CA LEU A 112 3.08 12.98 -5.48
C LEU A 112 2.03 13.63 -4.62
N VAL A 113 1.38 12.86 -3.76
CA VAL A 113 0.30 13.46 -3.02
C VAL A 113 0.95 14.67 -2.31
N SER A 114 0.40 15.85 -2.65
CA SER A 114 0.86 17.22 -2.38
C SER A 114 -0.08 18.06 -3.25
N TYR A 115 -1.24 18.50 -2.75
CA TYR A 115 -1.45 19.35 -1.59
C TYR A 115 -2.25 18.62 -0.53
N LEU A 116 -1.66 18.44 0.67
CA LEU A 116 -2.16 17.60 1.76
C LEU A 116 -2.19 16.10 1.44
N THR A 117 -1.36 15.33 2.13
CA THR A 117 -0.94 14.00 1.71
C THR A 117 -0.79 13.05 2.85
N GLN A 118 -1.59 12.01 2.94
CA GLN A 118 -1.36 10.99 3.94
C GLN A 118 -0.11 10.14 3.63
N ILE A 119 1.01 10.35 4.33
CA ILE A 119 2.08 9.36 4.57
C ILE A 119 1.42 8.10 5.13
N PHE A 120 1.91 6.92 4.82
CA PHE A 120 1.63 5.74 5.63
C PHE A 120 2.82 5.50 6.56
N ILE A 121 2.71 5.80 7.86
CA ILE A 121 3.69 5.36 8.85
C ILE A 121 3.24 4.00 9.34
N LYS A 122 4.06 2.98 9.10
CA LYS A 122 3.99 1.72 9.83
C LYS A 122 4.98 1.74 10.99
N GLN A 123 4.48 1.88 12.22
CA GLN A 123 5.28 1.59 13.40
C GLN A 123 4.96 0.17 13.87
N LYS A 124 5.92 -0.76 13.69
CA LYS A 124 5.83 -2.11 14.27
C LYS A 124 6.32 -2.04 15.72
N CYS A 125 5.42 -2.23 16.68
CA CYS A 125 5.81 -2.56 18.05
C CYS A 125 6.16 -4.07 18.11
N LYS A 126 7.26 -4.40 18.80
CA LYS A 126 7.56 -5.78 19.20
C LYS A 126 6.52 -6.27 20.22
#